data_AF-A0A2C9LCL6-F1
#
_entry.id   AF-A0A2C9LCL6-F1
#
_cell.length_a   1.000
_cell.length_b   1.000
_cell.length_c   1.000
_cell.angle_alpha   90.00
_cell.angle_beta   90.00
_cell.angle_gamma   90.00
#
_symmetry.space_group_name_H-M   'P 1'
#
loop_
_entity.id
_entity.type
_entity.pdbx_description
1 polymer ?
#
loop_
_entity_poly.entity_id
_entity_poly.type
_entity_poly.pdbx_seq_one_letter_code
_entity_poly.pdbx_strand_id
1 'polypeptide(L)'
;RIFQVITDDDLYKADEHLTQEILCYAGYTFLAVLFFIFLIACFVFDPRAFVIAFGTGSPCCLLSPCITSLYKYTDPSQLIQASSNKYVPGIIVEDDGSLKSYEPSPEELEYLFELINEFMEPT
;
A
#
# COMPACT_ATOMS: atom_id res chain seq x y z
N ARG A 1 54.82 1.17 -30.93
CA ARG A 1 53.65 1.76 -30.23
C ARG A 1 53.31 3.03 -30.99
N ILE A 2 52.15 3.07 -31.65
CA ILE A 2 51.72 4.24 -32.42
C ILE A 2 51.35 5.31 -31.39
N PHE A 3 52.01 6.47 -31.46
CA PHE A 3 51.59 7.66 -30.71
C PHE A 3 50.30 8.15 -31.38
N GLN A 4 49.16 7.84 -30.75
CA GLN A 4 47.89 8.39 -31.15
C GLN A 4 47.87 9.84 -30.68
N VAL A 5 48.11 10.77 -31.60
CA VAL A 5 48.05 12.20 -31.33
C VAL A 5 46.58 12.53 -31.12
N ILE A 6 46.21 12.86 -29.88
CA ILE A 6 44.87 13.34 -29.54
C ILE A 6 44.65 14.61 -30.39
N THR A 7 43.71 14.55 -31.32
CA THR A 7 43.33 15.71 -32.14
C THR A 7 42.32 16.57 -31.38
N ASP A 8 42.21 17.84 -31.76
CA ASP A 8 41.23 18.76 -31.16
C ASP A 8 39.78 18.26 -31.30
N ASP A 9 39.50 17.49 -32.36
CA ASP A 9 38.20 16.80 -32.55
C ASP A 9 37.94 15.70 -31.51
N ASP A 10 38.97 14.99 -31.05
CA ASP A 10 38.83 13.95 -30.01
C ASP A 10 38.61 14.59 -28.63
N LEU A 11 39.23 15.75 -28.38
CA LEU A 11 38.98 16.56 -27.18
C LEU A 11 37.55 17.12 -27.17
N TYR A 12 37.08 17.65 -28.30
CA TYR A 12 35.72 18.20 -28.41
C TYR A 12 34.66 17.12 -28.20
N LYS A 13 34.84 15.92 -28.79
CA LYS A 13 33.92 14.78 -28.57
C LYS A 13 33.94 14.29 -27.12
N ALA A 14 35.09 14.31 -26.46
CA ALA A 14 35.18 13.94 -25.05
C ALA A 14 34.43 14.94 -24.15
N ASP A 15 34.54 16.23 -24.41
CA ASP A 15 33.78 17.27 -23.70
C ASP A 15 32.27 17.19 -23.96
N GLU A 16 31.86 16.87 -25.19
CA GLU A 16 30.45 16.68 -25.53
C GLU A 16 29.86 15.47 -24.81
N HIS A 17 30.60 14.35 -24.76
CA HIS A 17 30.23 13.16 -23.99
C HIS A 17 30.14 13.43 -22.49
N LEU A 18 31.14 14.12 -21.93
CA LEU A 18 31.17 14.49 -20.51
C LEU A 18 29.98 15.39 -20.16
N THR A 19 29.68 16.37 -21.01
CA THR A 19 28.55 17.28 -20.84
C THR A 19 27.23 16.53 -20.88
N GLN A 20 27.07 15.58 -21.82
CA GLN A 20 25.88 14.74 -21.92
C GLN A 20 25.70 13.85 -20.69
N GLU A 21 26.76 13.25 -20.17
CA GLU A 21 26.71 12.45 -18.94
C GLU A 21 26.30 13.29 -17.73
N ILE A 22 26.87 14.49 -17.59
CA ILE A 22 26.52 15.43 -16.52
C ILE A 22 25.05 15.85 -16.63
N LEU A 23 24.57 16.14 -17.84
CA LEU A 23 23.16 16.48 -18.08
C LEU A 23 22.22 15.32 -17.76
N CYS A 24 22.54 14.10 -18.18
CA CYS A 24 21.77 12.91 -17.83
C CYS A 24 21.73 12.71 -16.32
N TYR A 25 22.88 12.78 -15.65
CA TYR A 25 22.96 12.64 -14.20
C TYR A 25 22.13 13.71 -13.48
N ALA A 26 22.31 14.99 -13.84
CA ALA A 26 21.53 16.09 -13.28
C ALA A 26 20.02 15.90 -13.51
N GLY A 27 19.63 15.43 -14.70
CA GLY A 27 18.24 15.10 -15.04
C GLY A 27 17.66 14.00 -14.13
N TYR A 28 18.38 12.89 -13.97
CA TYR A 28 17.95 11.81 -13.06
C TYR A 28 17.86 12.28 -11.61
N THR A 29 18.83 13.08 -11.16
CA THR A 29 18.84 13.60 -9.78
C THR A 29 17.64 14.50 -9.54
N PHE A 30 17.32 15.38 -10.48
CA PHE A 30 16.15 16.27 -10.38
C PHE A 30 14.84 15.48 -10.38
N LEU A 31 14.73 14.45 -11.22
CA LEU A 31 13.56 13.57 -11.27
C LEU A 31 13.39 12.79 -9.97
N ALA A 32 14.48 12.32 -9.37
CA ALA A 32 14.46 11.66 -8.06
C ALA A 32 14.00 12.61 -6.94
N VAL A 33 14.44 13.87 -6.94
CA VAL A 33 13.98 14.88 -5.97
C VAL A 33 12.49 15.16 -6.13
N LEU A 34 12.02 15.34 -7.37
CA LEU A 34 10.59 15.55 -7.64
C LEU A 34 9.75 14.35 -7.18
N PHE A 35 10.21 13.13 -7.45
CA PHE A 35 9.56 11.92 -6.99
C PHE A 35 9.49 11.86 -5.47
N PHE A 36 10.57 12.23 -4.77
CA PHE A 36 10.58 12.26 -3.31
C PHE A 36 9.61 13.29 -2.72
N ILE A 37 9.55 14.50 -3.32
CA ILE A 37 8.58 15.53 -2.94
C ILE A 37 7.14 15.04 -3.14
N PHE A 38 6.88 14.35 -4.25
CA PHE A 38 5.58 13.75 -4.52
C PHE A 38 5.19 12.73 -3.44
N LEU A 39 6.11 11.85 -3.03
CA LEU A 39 5.86 10.89 -1.95
C LEU A 39 5.54 11.58 -0.63
N ILE A 40 6.28 12.63 -0.27
CA ILE A 40 6.01 13.42 0.93
C ILE A 40 4.62 14.05 0.86
N ALA A 41 4.25 14.63 -0.29
CA ALA A 41 2.93 15.22 -0.47
C ALA A 41 1.83 14.15 -0.27
N CYS A 42 1.95 12.98 -0.89
CA CYS A 42 1.00 11.88 -0.68
C CYS A 42 0.89 11.45 0.79
N PHE A 43 2.02 11.37 1.51
CA PHE A 43 2.01 11.06 2.94
C PHE A 43 1.33 12.14 3.79
N VAL A 44 1.51 13.42 3.46
CA VAL A 44 0.88 14.53 4.20
C VAL A 44 -0.63 14.56 3.97
N PHE A 45 -1.10 14.30 2.74
CA PHE A 45 -2.54 14.28 2.43
C PHE A 45 -3.25 13.06 3.03
N ASP A 46 -2.66 11.87 2.93
CA ASP A 46 -3.22 10.67 3.55
C ASP A 46 -2.13 9.71 4.05
N PRO A 47 -1.69 9.87 5.31
CA PRO A 47 -0.60 9.06 5.86
C PRO A 47 -0.99 7.59 6.02
N ARG A 48 -2.28 7.29 6.25
CA ARG A 48 -2.76 5.91 6.48
C ARG A 48 -2.71 5.14 5.17
N ALA A 49 -3.26 5.72 4.11
CA ALA A 49 -3.31 5.10 2.82
C ALA A 49 -1.89 4.95 2.21
N PHE A 50 -1.00 5.92 2.47
CA PHE A 50 0.42 5.84 2.13
C PHE A 50 1.12 4.66 2.79
N VAL A 51 1.00 4.51 4.12
CA VAL A 51 1.63 3.39 4.86
C VAL A 51 1.15 2.04 4.35
N ILE A 52 -0.12 1.90 4.02
CA ILE A 52 -0.67 0.62 3.52
C ILE A 52 -0.30 0.37 2.07
N ALA A 53 -0.33 1.36 1.18
CA ALA A 53 0.10 1.19 -0.20
C ALA A 53 1.57 0.77 -0.30
N PHE A 54 2.45 1.36 0.51
CA PHE A 54 3.85 0.95 0.61
C PHE A 54 4.03 -0.39 1.34
N GLY A 55 3.30 -0.62 2.43
CA GLY A 55 3.37 -1.87 3.20
C GLY A 55 2.85 -3.10 2.46
N THR A 56 1.90 -2.92 1.54
CA THR A 56 1.37 -3.98 0.67
C THR A 56 2.17 -4.16 -0.62
N GLY A 57 3.23 -3.37 -0.84
CA GLY A 57 4.05 -3.43 -2.05
C GLY A 57 3.35 -2.91 -3.31
N SER A 58 2.28 -2.12 -3.16
CA SER A 58 1.48 -1.59 -4.27
C SER A 58 1.43 -0.05 -4.22
N PRO A 59 2.57 0.64 -4.45
CA PRO A 59 2.64 2.11 -4.40
C PRO A 59 1.82 2.78 -5.51
N CYS A 60 1.47 2.05 -6.58
CA CYS A 60 0.56 2.54 -7.62
C CYS A 60 -0.87 2.77 -7.11
N CYS A 61 -1.25 2.17 -5.98
CA CYS A 61 -2.53 2.42 -5.32
C CYS A 61 -2.67 3.87 -4.84
N LEU A 62 -1.57 4.62 -4.65
CA LEU A 62 -1.63 6.05 -4.30
C LEU A 62 -2.13 6.95 -5.44
N LEU A 63 -2.04 6.47 -6.68
CA LEU A 63 -2.40 7.20 -7.89
C LEU A 63 -3.76 6.78 -8.47
N SER A 64 -4.41 5.78 -7.86
CA SER A 64 -5.56 5.10 -8.45
C SER A 64 -6.67 4.90 -7.41
N PRO A 65 -7.94 4.79 -7.86
CA PRO A 65 -9.06 4.62 -6.94
C PRO A 65 -9.01 3.33 -6.13
N CYS A 66 -8.05 2.42 -6.39
CA CYS A 66 -7.81 1.20 -5.60
C CYS A 66 -7.65 1.49 -4.11
N ILE A 67 -7.22 2.71 -3.76
CA ILE A 67 -7.08 3.16 -2.38
C ILE A 67 -8.40 3.08 -1.60
N THR A 68 -9.57 3.28 -2.25
CA THR A 68 -10.91 3.01 -1.67
C THR A 68 -11.08 1.58 -1.19
N SER A 69 -10.57 0.61 -1.96
CA SER A 69 -10.54 -0.80 -1.55
C SER A 69 -9.52 -1.08 -0.45
N LEU A 70 -8.51 -0.22 -0.25
CA LEU A 70 -7.58 -0.33 0.87
C LEU A 70 -8.16 0.28 2.16
N TYR A 71 -9.05 1.28 2.07
CA TYR A 71 -9.64 1.89 3.28
C TYR A 71 -10.46 0.93 4.12
N LYS A 72 -11.07 -0.10 3.52
CA LYS A 72 -11.75 -1.17 4.27
C LYS A 72 -10.81 -1.94 5.21
N TYR A 73 -9.51 -1.92 4.94
CA TYR A 73 -8.47 -2.46 5.83
C TYR A 73 -7.80 -1.39 6.71
N THR A 74 -8.07 -0.10 6.45
CA THR A 74 -7.55 1.01 7.26
C THR A 74 -8.40 1.34 8.48
N ASP A 75 -9.68 0.93 8.48
CA ASP A 75 -10.62 1.23 9.55
C ASP A 75 -10.79 0.01 10.47
N PRO A 76 -10.09 -0.03 11.62
CA PRO A 76 -10.19 -1.15 12.55
C PRO A 76 -11.62 -1.32 13.09
N SER A 77 -12.42 -0.25 13.14
CA SER A 77 -13.81 -0.34 13.61
C SER A 77 -14.67 -1.15 12.65
N GLN A 78 -14.58 -0.88 11.34
CA GLN A 78 -15.28 -1.65 10.31
C GLN A 78 -14.76 -3.09 10.22
N LEU A 79 -13.46 -3.31 10.44
CA LEU A 79 -12.89 -4.66 10.41
C LEU A 79 -13.41 -5.51 11.58
N ILE A 80 -13.49 -4.92 12.78
CA ILE A 80 -14.10 -5.55 13.96
C ILE A 80 -15.59 -5.75 13.73
N GLN A 81 -16.32 -4.75 13.25
CA GLN A 81 -17.74 -4.82 12.94
C GLN A 81 -18.05 -5.96 11.95
N ALA A 82 -17.32 -6.04 10.84
CA ALA A 82 -17.49 -7.07 9.83
C ALA A 82 -17.14 -8.47 10.36
N SER A 83 -16.13 -8.57 11.22
CA SER A 83 -15.77 -9.83 11.88
C SER A 83 -16.83 -10.26 12.89
N SER A 84 -17.25 -9.36 13.79
CA SER A 84 -18.29 -9.61 14.79
C SER A 84 -19.60 -10.02 14.15
N ASN A 85 -20.06 -9.31 13.11
CA ASN A 85 -21.30 -9.64 12.40
C ASN A 85 -21.24 -10.99 11.66
N LYS A 86 -20.04 -11.50 11.36
CA LYS A 86 -19.87 -12.78 10.66
C LYS A 86 -19.71 -13.97 11.61
N TYR A 87 -19.05 -13.77 12.75
CA TYR A 87 -18.65 -14.85 13.65
C TYR A 87 -19.41 -14.89 14.96
N VAL A 88 -20.18 -13.85 15.31
CA VAL A 88 -20.99 -13.79 16.53
C VAL A 88 -22.47 -13.87 16.16
N PRO A 89 -23.07 -15.07 16.19
CA PRO A 89 -24.49 -15.21 15.88
C PRO A 89 -25.36 -14.57 16.97
N GLY A 90 -26.48 -13.97 16.56
CA GLY A 90 -27.45 -13.33 17.44
C GLY A 90 -27.17 -11.86 17.77
N ILE A 91 -26.06 -11.29 17.26
CA ILE A 91 -25.73 -9.88 17.42
C ILE A 91 -25.30 -9.29 16.07
N ILE A 92 -25.93 -8.19 15.67
CA ILE A 92 -25.48 -7.35 14.55
C ILE A 92 -25.09 -5.98 15.08
N VAL A 93 -23.89 -5.54 14.74
CA VAL A 93 -23.39 -4.19 14.93
C VAL A 93 -23.75 -3.38 13.68
N GLU A 94 -24.62 -2.40 13.82
CA GLU A 94 -25.01 -1.49 12.73
C GLU A 94 -23.94 -0.40 12.49
N ASP A 95 -24.03 0.28 11.35
CA ASP A 95 -23.05 1.29 10.91
C ASP A 95 -22.96 2.51 11.84
N ASP A 96 -23.96 2.72 12.69
CA ASP A 96 -23.97 3.74 13.74
C ASP A 96 -23.32 3.27 15.05
N GLY A 97 -22.84 2.02 15.09
CA GLY A 97 -22.28 1.37 16.27
C GLY A 97 -23.31 0.82 17.24
N SER A 98 -24.61 0.87 16.91
CA SER A 98 -25.65 0.27 17.73
C SER A 98 -25.65 -1.25 17.62
N LEU A 99 -26.02 -1.92 18.72
CA LEU A 99 -26.12 -3.37 18.80
C LEU A 99 -27.58 -3.78 18.66
N LYS A 100 -27.88 -4.61 17.67
CA LYS A 100 -29.17 -5.29 17.54
C LYS A 100 -29.02 -6.76 17.85
N SER A 101 -29.72 -7.19 18.90
CA SER A 101 -29.90 -8.61 19.20
C SER A 101 -31.02 -9.18 18.34
N TYR A 102 -30.77 -10.32 17.71
CA TYR A 102 -31.78 -11.12 17.03
C TYR A 102 -31.70 -12.56 17.56
N GLU A 103 -32.79 -13.31 17.38
CA GLU A 103 -32.79 -14.72 17.73
C GLU A 103 -31.98 -15.49 16.66
N PRO A 104 -30.83 -16.09 17.00
CA PRO A 104 -29.98 -16.74 16.02
C PRO A 104 -30.69 -17.97 15.45
N SER A 105 -30.49 -18.19 14.15
CA SER A 105 -31.05 -19.36 13.49
C SER A 105 -30.39 -20.67 13.98
N PRO A 106 -31.07 -21.82 13.87
CA PRO A 106 -30.50 -23.11 14.23
C PRO A 106 -29.18 -23.42 13.50
N GLU A 107 -29.06 -22.99 12.24
CA GLU A 107 -27.87 -23.19 11.41
C GLU A 107 -26.67 -22.37 11.94
N GLU A 108 -26.89 -21.11 12.31
CA GLU A 108 -25.85 -20.25 12.88
C GLU A 108 -25.33 -20.78 14.23
N LEU A 109 -26.22 -21.39 15.04
CA LEU A 109 -25.84 -22.03 16.29
C LEU A 109 -25.03 -23.31 16.05
N GLU A 110 -25.41 -24.11 15.05
CA GLU A 110 -24.68 -25.34 14.69
C GLU A 110 -23.24 -25.03 14.24
N TYR A 111 -23.05 -24.02 13.38
CA TYR A 111 -21.72 -23.53 13.01
C TYR A 111 -20.90 -23.05 14.21
N LEU A 112 -21.53 -22.37 15.18
CA LEU A 112 -20.86 -21.93 16.39
C LEU A 112 -20.40 -23.13 17.24
N PHE A 113 -21.25 -24.15 17.40
CA PHE A 113 -20.92 -25.36 18.13
C PHE A 113 -19.81 -26.17 17.45
N GLU A 114 -19.80 -26.24 16.12
CA GLU A 114 -18.73 -26.88 15.35
C GLU A 114 -17.39 -26.17 15.58
N LEU A 115 -17.36 -24.83 15.47
CA LEU A 115 -16.19 -24.01 15.77
C LEU A 115 -15.69 -24.22 17.20
N ILE A 116 -16.59 -24.18 18.18
CA ILE A 116 -16.24 -24.38 19.59
C ILE A 116 -15.63 -25.76 19.82
N ASN A 117 -16.17 -26.80 19.19
CA ASN A 117 -15.63 -28.15 19.32
C ASN A 117 -14.25 -28.27 18.68
N GLU A 118 -14.03 -27.69 17.50
CA GLU A 118 -12.71 -27.67 16.83
C GLU A 118 -11.64 -26.94 17.67
N PHE A 119 -12.01 -25.87 18.37
CA PHE A 119 -11.09 -25.15 19.26
C PHE A 119 -10.93 -25.79 20.65
N MET A 120 -11.88 -26.63 21.10
CA MET A 120 -11.82 -27.30 22.39
C MET A 120 -11.27 -28.73 22.32
N GLU A 121 -11.09 -29.33 21.14
CA GLU A 121 -10.40 -30.60 21.00
C GLU A 121 -8.92 -30.42 21.42
N PRO A 122 -8.49 -31.04 22.54
CA PRO A 122 -7.10 -31.00 22.93
C PRO A 122 -6.30 -31.87 21.95
N THR A 123 -5.23 -31.31 21.41
CA THR A 123 -4.14 -32.13 20.85
C THR A 123 -3.47 -32.96 21.95
#